data_AF-A0A1H0CNK7-F1
#
_entry.id   AF-A0A1H0CNK7-F1
#
_cell.length_a   1.000
_cell.length_b   1.000
_cell.length_c   1.000
_cell.angle_alpha   90.00
_cell.angle_beta   90.00
_cell.angle_gamma   90.00
#
_symmetry.space_group_name_H-M   'P 1'
#
loop_
_entity.id
_entity.type
_entity.pdbx_description
1 polymer ?
#
loop_
_entity_poly.entity_id
_entity_poly.type
_entity_poly.pdbx_seq_one_letter_code
_entity_poly.pdbx_strand_id
1 'polypeptide(L)' 'MSKCECLPKCPFFNDKMKDTKGLAGIYKKKYCLGDNSNCARYMIFKKLGRDRVPADLYPNMHERAKKILEEHS' A
#
# COMPACT_ATOMS: atom_id res chain seq x y z
N MET A 1 -8.34 -15.71 3.27
CA MET A 1 -7.45 -15.53 2.11
C MET A 1 -8.09 -14.54 1.17
N SER A 2 -7.78 -13.25 1.33
CA SER A 2 -8.55 -12.20 0.69
C SER A 2 -7.67 -11.46 -0.31
N LYS A 3 -7.88 -11.74 -1.60
CA LYS A 3 -7.33 -10.94 -2.69
C LYS A 3 -7.62 -9.47 -2.37
N CYS A 4 -6.59 -8.64 -2.35
CA CYS A 4 -6.76 -7.21 -2.09
C CYS A 4 -7.71 -6.62 -3.12
N GLU A 5 -8.89 -6.16 -2.67
CA GLU A 5 -9.87 -5.46 -3.50
C GLU A 5 -9.31 -4.17 -4.09
N CYS A 6 -8.32 -3.58 -3.41
CA CYS A 6 -7.64 -2.39 -3.88
C CYS A 6 -6.62 -2.70 -4.98
N LEU A 7 -6.24 -3.96 -5.24
CA LEU A 7 -5.25 -4.31 -6.27
C LEU A 7 -5.51 -3.65 -7.64
N PRO A 8 -6.72 -3.75 -8.24
CA PRO A 8 -7.03 -3.09 -9.52
C PRO A 8 -7.04 -1.56 -9.44
N LYS A 9 -7.17 -0.95 -8.25
CA LYS A 9 -7.19 0.51 -8.06
C LYS A 9 -5.99 1.03 -7.27
N CYS A 10 -5.00 0.19 -7.02
CA CYS A 10 -3.94 0.50 -6.08
C CYS A 10 -2.98 1.50 -6.75
N PRO A 11 -2.75 2.68 -6.17
CA PRO A 11 -1.88 3.68 -6.78
C PRO A 11 -0.43 3.19 -6.91
N PHE A 12 0.00 2.25 -6.07
CA PHE A 12 1.31 1.60 -6.19
C PHE A 12 1.48 0.83 -7.51
N PHE A 13 0.40 0.20 -8.01
CA PHE A 13 0.43 -0.59 -9.24
C PHE A 13 -0.11 0.17 -10.46
N ASN A 14 -1.04 1.12 -10.27
CA ASN A 14 -1.69 1.85 -11.35
C ASN A 14 -1.12 3.26 -11.62
N ASP A 15 -0.44 3.88 -10.65
CA ASP A 15 -0.18 5.33 -10.67
C ASP A 15 1.31 5.70 -10.65
N LYS A 16 2.17 4.87 -11.25
CA LYS A 16 3.60 5.21 -11.53
C LYS A 16 4.57 5.04 -10.35
N MET A 17 5.01 3.81 -10.09
CA MET A 17 6.45 3.63 -9.80
C MET A 17 7.16 3.28 -11.10
N LYS A 18 8.24 3.99 -11.43
CA LYS A 18 9.08 3.67 -12.61
C LYS A 18 9.78 2.30 -12.48
N ASP A 19 9.82 1.73 -11.27
CA ASP A 19 10.51 0.48 -10.94
C ASP A 19 9.51 -0.64 -10.55
N THR A 20 8.68 -1.07 -11.50
CA THR A 20 7.64 -2.09 -11.28
C THR A 20 8.13 -3.53 -11.49
N LYS A 21 9.39 -3.76 -11.87
CA LYS A 21 9.84 -5.08 -12.35
C LYS A 21 10.31 -6.05 -11.27
N GLY A 22 10.77 -5.59 -10.11
CA GLY A 22 11.30 -6.47 -9.05
C GLY A 22 10.44 -6.49 -7.79
N LEU A 23 10.62 -5.46 -6.96
CA LEU A 23 10.03 -5.37 -5.62
C LEU A 23 8.50 -5.39 -5.63
N ALA A 24 7.88 -4.77 -6.64
CA ALA A 24 6.43 -4.72 -6.75
C ALA A 24 5.80 -6.12 -6.87
N GLY A 25 6.45 -7.06 -7.59
CA GLY A 25 5.97 -8.44 -7.72
C GLY A 25 6.02 -9.20 -6.39
N ILE A 26 7.09 -9.01 -5.61
CA ILE A 26 7.25 -9.62 -4.29
C ILE A 26 6.19 -9.09 -3.33
N TYR A 27 6.00 -7.76 -3.29
CA TYR A 27 4.98 -7.15 -2.44
C TYR A 27 3.56 -7.52 -2.86
N LYS A 28 3.30 -7.67 -4.18
CA LYS A 28 2.00 -8.16 -4.67
C LYS A 28 1.70 -9.56 -4.14
N LYS A 29 2.67 -10.47 -4.21
CA LYS A 29 2.49 -11.83 -3.66
C LYS A 29 2.33 -11.82 -2.14
N LYS A 30 3.14 -11.04 -1.42
CA LYS A 30 3.13 -11.02 0.05
C LYS A 30 1.89 -10.34 0.65
N TYR A 31 1.55 -9.14 0.15
CA TYR A 31 0.48 -8.33 0.70
C TYR A 31 -0.83 -8.47 -0.08
N CYS A 32 -0.79 -8.38 -1.41
CA CYS A 32 -2.03 -8.38 -2.19
C CYS A 32 -2.65 -9.78 -2.37
N LEU A 33 -1.83 -10.83 -2.39
CA LEU A 33 -2.26 -12.23 -2.49
C LEU A 33 -2.19 -12.99 -1.14
N GLY A 34 -1.46 -12.45 -0.17
CA GLY A 34 -1.40 -12.95 1.20
C GLY A 34 -2.29 -12.11 2.11
N ASP A 35 -1.66 -11.21 2.87
CA ASP A 35 -2.33 -10.39 3.89
C ASP A 35 -2.30 -8.90 3.54
N ASN A 36 -3.44 -8.40 3.05
CA ASN A 36 -3.57 -7.01 2.62
C ASN A 36 -3.75 -6.04 3.79
N SER A 37 -4.19 -6.53 4.96
CA SER A 37 -4.36 -5.75 6.18
C SER A 37 -3.03 -5.25 6.71
N ASN A 38 -1.96 -6.02 6.47
CA ASN A 38 -0.60 -5.61 6.76
C ASN A 38 0.00 -4.64 5.73
N CYS A 39 -0.70 -4.27 4.65
CA CYS A 39 -0.14 -3.31 3.70
C CYS A 39 -0.19 -1.89 4.27
N ALA A 40 0.98 -1.26 4.47
CA ALA A 40 1.11 0.11 4.97
C ALA A 40 0.23 1.11 4.18
N ARG A 41 0.22 0.99 2.85
CA ARG A 41 -0.60 1.84 1.97
C ARG A 41 -2.10 1.59 2.16
N TYR A 42 -2.50 0.35 2.42
CA TYR A 42 -3.89 0.00 2.67
C TYR A 42 -4.40 0.57 4.00
N MET A 43 -3.55 0.58 5.04
CA MET A 43 -3.88 1.19 6.33
C MET A 43 -4.17 2.69 6.19
N ILE A 44 -3.31 3.42 5.48
CA ILE A 44 -3.53 4.85 5.18
C ILE A 44 -4.77 5.03 4.32
N PHE A 45 -4.90 4.28 3.23
CA PHE A 45 -6.05 4.38 2.34
C PHE A 45 -7.38 4.17 3.09
N LYS A 46 -7.43 3.18 3.98
CA LYS A 46 -8.64 2.85 4.73
C LYS A 46 -9.05 3.94 5.73
N LYS A 47 -8.10 4.71 6.25
CA LYS A 47 -8.34 5.71 7.31
C LYS A 47 -8.35 7.15 6.81
N LEU A 48 -7.47 7.49 5.87
CA LEU A 48 -7.29 8.84 5.31
C LEU A 48 -7.68 8.97 3.83
N GLY A 49 -7.91 7.85 3.14
CA GLY A 49 -8.22 7.84 1.70
C GLY A 49 -6.98 7.83 0.79
N ARG A 50 -7.22 7.70 -0.52
CA ARG A 50 -6.16 7.56 -1.54
C ARG A 50 -5.23 8.78 -1.66
N ASP A 51 -5.75 9.96 -1.35
CA ASP A 51 -5.06 11.24 -1.54
C ASP A 51 -3.87 11.41 -0.59
N ARG A 52 -3.98 10.79 0.60
CA ARG A 52 -2.97 10.83 1.65
C ARG A 52 -1.95 9.70 1.56
N VAL A 53 -2.05 8.81 0.57
CA VAL A 53 -1.11 7.70 0.41
C VAL A 53 0.12 8.19 -0.36
N PRO A 54 1.30 8.28 0.26
CA PRO A 54 2.50 8.75 -0.44
C PRO A 54 2.88 7.78 -1.56
N ALA A 55 3.30 8.33 -2.71
CA ALA A 55 3.76 7.52 -3.82
C ALA A 55 5.03 6.73 -3.46
N ASP A 56 5.91 7.29 -2.64
CA ASP A 56 7.16 6.69 -2.16
C ASP A 56 7.00 5.71 -0.99
N LEU A 57 5.77 5.54 -0.47
CA LEU A 57 5.51 4.61 0.62
C LEU A 57 5.38 3.18 0.10
N TYR A 58 6.26 2.30 0.57
CA TYR A 58 6.20 0.88 0.23
C TYR A 58 5.24 0.11 1.15
N PRO A 59 4.64 -1.01 0.67
CA PRO A 59 3.71 -1.82 1.46
C PRO A 59 4.26 -2.34 2.80
N ASN A 60 5.59 -2.47 2.94
CA ASN A 60 6.27 -2.91 4.16
C ASN A 60 6.60 -1.79 5.16
N MET A 61 6.41 -0.52 4.80
CA MET A 61 6.73 0.62 5.65
C MET A 61 5.60 0.91 6.66
N HIS A 62 5.27 -0.08 7.51
CA HIS A 62 4.14 0.04 8.45
C HIS A 62 4.37 1.15 9.48
N GLU A 63 5.60 1.30 9.98
CA GLU A 63 5.99 2.37 10.90
C GLU A 63 5.68 3.75 10.32
N ARG A 64 6.05 3.96 9.07
CA ARG A 64 5.80 5.23 8.37
C ARG A 64 4.32 5.45 8.13
N ALA A 65 3.57 4.40 7.81
CA ALA A 65 2.12 4.50 7.71
C ALA A 65 1.46 4.87 9.05
N LYS A 66 1.89 4.27 10.16
CA LYS A 66 1.40 4.63 11.50
C LYS A 66 1.67 6.09 11.80
N LYS A 67 2.89 6.58 11.58
CA LYS A 67 3.22 8.00 11.75
C LYS A 67 2.29 8.92 10.95
N ILE A 68 2.08 8.63 9.67
CA ILE A 68 1.16 9.44 8.83
C ILE A 68 -0.28 9.40 9.37
N LEU A 69 -0.74 8.24 9.85
CA LEU A 69 -2.06 8.11 10.46
C LEU A 69 -2.17 8.88 11.78
N GLU A 70 -1.11 8.92 12.58
CA GLU A 70 -1.04 9.66 13.85
C GLU A 70 -0.95 11.17 13.62
N GLU A 71 -0.19 11.64 12.64
CA GLU A 71 -0.10 13.06 12.27
C GLU A 71 -1.39 13.62 11.66
N HIS A 72 -2.34 12.76 11.30
CA HIS A 72 -3.64 13.13 10.75
C HIS A 72 -4.83 12.64 11.58
N SER A 73 -4.60 12.22 12.84
CA SER A 73 -5.65 11.76 13.76
C SER A 73 -6.31 12.89 14.54
#